data_AF-G0P3Y2-F1
#
_entry.id   AF-G0P3Y2-F1
#
_cell.length_a   1.000
_cell.length_b   1.000
_cell.length_c   1.000
_cell.angle_alpha   90.00
_cell.angle_beta   90.00
_cell.angle_gamma   90.00
#
_symmetry.space_group_name_H-M   'P 1'
#
loop_
_entity.id
_entity.type
_entity.pdbx_description
1 polymer ?
#
loop_
_entity_poly.entity_id
_entity_poly.type
_entity_poly.pdbx_seq_one_letter_code
_entity_poly.pdbx_strand_id
1 'polypeptide(L)'
;MWKNGRLLASRSQKLSDDQLSSRIRGEAKSAYLSALALAPGHFPSMAALAKLYEEEGNQKMAEHMLREMVRVDPLNCEWWQQLGCSLMKRGDSERATECLTAASQLDRSTPLLPFSVVPMVFPANFR
;
A
#
# COMPACT_ATOMS: atom_id res chain seq x y z
N MET A 1 1.61 -1.65 -18.34
CA MET A 1 2.44 -2.63 -17.61
C MET A 1 1.88 -2.94 -16.22
N TRP A 2 1.58 -1.97 -15.32
CA TRP A 2 0.91 -2.29 -14.03
C TRP A 2 -0.62 -2.54 -14.11
N LYS A 3 -1.33 -1.89 -15.06
CA LYS A 3 -2.78 -2.10 -15.28
C LYS A 3 -3.12 -3.58 -15.55
N ASN A 4 -2.21 -4.30 -16.21
CA ASN A 4 -2.35 -5.73 -16.48
C ASN A 4 -2.26 -6.54 -15.17
N GLY A 5 -1.31 -6.22 -14.29
CA GLY A 5 -1.22 -6.85 -12.96
C GLY A 5 -2.48 -6.64 -12.12
N ARG A 6 -3.06 -5.43 -12.16
CA ARG A 6 -4.34 -5.12 -11.48
C ARG A 6 -5.52 -5.91 -12.04
N LEU A 7 -5.58 -6.07 -13.35
CA LEU A 7 -6.63 -6.83 -14.02
C LEU A 7 -6.51 -8.33 -13.70
N LEU A 8 -5.29 -8.87 -13.69
CA LEU A 8 -5.01 -10.26 -13.31
C LEU A 8 -5.35 -10.53 -11.84
N ALA A 9 -4.97 -9.64 -10.93
CA ALA A 9 -5.31 -9.76 -9.51
C ALA A 9 -6.83 -9.67 -9.24
N SER A 10 -7.54 -8.84 -10.00
CA SER A 10 -9.02 -8.77 -9.91
C SER A 10 -9.68 -10.01 -10.50
N ARG A 11 -9.03 -10.64 -11.49
CA ARG A 11 -9.51 -11.87 -12.13
C ARG A 11 -9.28 -13.09 -11.24
N SER A 12 -8.15 -13.17 -10.53
CA SER A 12 -7.88 -14.29 -9.61
C SER A 12 -8.90 -14.36 -8.47
N GLN A 13 -9.34 -13.22 -7.93
CA GLN A 13 -10.34 -13.17 -6.86
C GLN A 13 -11.74 -13.67 -7.27
N LYS A 14 -12.05 -13.69 -8.57
CA LYS A 14 -13.38 -14.09 -9.09
C LYS A 14 -13.43 -15.55 -9.54
N LEU A 15 -12.29 -16.24 -9.57
CA LEU A 15 -12.18 -17.61 -10.05
C LEU A 15 -12.26 -18.57 -8.87
N SER A 16 -13.17 -19.55 -8.98
CA SER A 16 -13.32 -20.63 -8.00
C SER A 16 -12.25 -21.72 -8.13
N ASP A 17 -11.56 -21.77 -9.27
CA ASP A 17 -10.57 -22.81 -9.58
C ASP A 17 -9.21 -22.48 -8.94
N ASP A 18 -8.81 -23.25 -7.92
CA ASP A 18 -7.58 -23.03 -7.15
C ASP A 18 -6.30 -23.01 -8.01
N GLN A 19 -6.18 -23.91 -8.99
CA GLN A 19 -4.98 -23.97 -9.85
C GLN A 19 -4.84 -22.76 -10.77
N LEU A 20 -5.95 -22.31 -11.36
CA LEU A 20 -5.96 -21.11 -12.20
C LEU A 20 -5.73 -19.85 -11.36
N SER A 21 -6.30 -19.78 -10.15
CA SER A 21 -6.09 -18.66 -9.25
C SER A 21 -4.61 -18.52 -8.86
N SER A 22 -3.93 -19.64 -8.55
CA SER A 22 -2.50 -19.68 -8.22
C SER A 22 -1.63 -19.24 -9.39
N ARG A 23 -1.91 -19.74 -10.60
CA ARG A 23 -1.17 -19.35 -11.81
C ARG A 23 -1.33 -17.85 -12.12
N ILE A 24 -2.55 -17.34 -12.07
CA ILE A 24 -2.84 -15.92 -12.33
C ILE A 24 -2.22 -15.02 -11.25
N ARG A 25 -2.18 -15.49 -9.99
CA ARG A 25 -1.48 -14.78 -8.90
C ARG A 25 0.01 -14.65 -9.20
N GLY A 26 0.65 -15.71 -9.69
CA GLY A 26 2.05 -15.68 -10.12
C GLY A 26 2.31 -14.70 -11.27
N GLU A 27 1.45 -14.70 -12.29
CA GLU A 27 1.53 -13.74 -13.41
C GLU A 27 1.27 -12.29 -12.96
N ALA A 28 0.36 -12.07 -12.01
CA ALA A 28 0.13 -10.76 -11.43
C ALA A 28 1.39 -10.25 -10.71
N LYS A 29 2.08 -11.12 -9.95
CA LYS A 29 3.33 -10.76 -9.25
C LYS A 29 4.43 -10.34 -10.22
N SER A 30 4.67 -11.11 -11.29
CA SER A 30 5.68 -10.74 -12.28
C SER A 30 5.36 -9.41 -12.99
N ALA A 31 4.08 -9.15 -13.25
CA ALA A 31 3.62 -7.88 -13.80
C ALA A 31 3.84 -6.69 -12.84
N TYR A 32 3.67 -6.89 -11.53
CA TYR A 32 3.96 -5.84 -10.56
C TYR A 32 5.45 -5.64 -10.32
N LEU A 33 6.25 -6.70 -10.27
CA LEU A 33 7.71 -6.61 -10.12
C LEU A 33 8.36 -5.90 -11.32
N SER A 34 7.93 -6.21 -12.54
CA SER A 34 8.37 -5.48 -13.73
C SER A 34 7.94 -4.01 -13.71
N ALA A 35 6.75 -3.72 -13.18
CA ALA A 35 6.33 -2.33 -12.98
C ALA A 35 7.19 -1.59 -11.94
N LEU A 36 7.60 -2.26 -10.86
CA LEU A 36 8.50 -1.68 -9.85
C LEU A 36 9.93 -1.50 -10.37
N ALA A 37 10.39 -2.38 -11.25
CA ALA A 37 11.69 -2.22 -11.92
C ALA A 37 11.72 -0.95 -12.80
N LEU A 38 10.60 -0.58 -13.40
CA LEU A 38 10.46 0.65 -14.19
C LEU A 38 10.19 1.89 -13.32
N ALA A 39 9.42 1.73 -12.25
CA ALA A 39 9.02 2.79 -11.35
C ALA A 39 9.10 2.30 -9.89
N PRO A 40 10.28 2.43 -9.23
CA PRO A 40 10.49 1.90 -7.88
C PRO A 40 9.63 2.60 -6.81
N GLY A 41 9.06 3.77 -7.10
CA GLY A 41 8.15 4.49 -6.20
C GLY A 41 6.65 4.27 -6.47
N HIS A 42 6.26 3.27 -7.25
CA HIS A 42 4.84 3.05 -7.56
C HIS A 42 4.09 2.35 -6.41
N PHE A 43 3.60 3.14 -5.45
CA PHE A 43 2.88 2.67 -4.27
C PHE A 43 1.75 1.66 -4.55
N PRO A 44 0.88 1.85 -5.57
CA PRO A 44 -0.19 0.89 -5.85
C PRO A 44 0.32 -0.51 -6.23
N SER A 45 1.47 -0.60 -6.90
CA SER A 45 2.09 -1.90 -7.20
C SER A 45 2.67 -2.55 -5.96
N MET A 46 3.30 -1.76 -5.08
CA MET A 46 3.84 -2.26 -3.80
C MET A 46 2.74 -2.80 -2.90
N ALA A 47 1.64 -2.04 -2.74
CA ALA A 47 0.47 -2.46 -1.96
C ALA A 47 -0.17 -3.73 -2.52
N ALA A 48 -0.33 -3.82 -3.84
CA ALA A 48 -0.87 -5.02 -4.49
C ALA A 48 0.03 -6.24 -4.28
N LEU A 49 1.36 -6.08 -4.36
CA LEU A 49 2.31 -7.15 -4.05
C LEU A 49 2.25 -7.58 -2.59
N ALA A 50 2.21 -6.63 -1.65
CA ALA A 50 2.07 -6.92 -0.22
C ALA A 50 0.83 -7.78 0.04
N LYS A 51 -0.33 -7.41 -0.53
CA LYS A 51 -1.56 -8.18 -0.43
C LYS A 51 -1.41 -9.61 -0.99
N LEU A 52 -0.79 -9.77 -2.16
CA LEU A 52 -0.55 -11.10 -2.75
C LEU A 52 0.42 -11.94 -1.90
N TYR A 53 1.37 -11.33 -1.20
CA TYR A 53 2.23 -12.04 -0.25
C TYR A 53 1.48 -12.46 1.02
N GLU A 54 0.55 -11.64 1.52
CA GLU A 54 -0.34 -12.03 2.61
C GLU A 54 -1.24 -13.22 2.23
N GLU A 55 -1.82 -13.21 1.04
CA GLU A 55 -2.65 -14.30 0.51
C GLU A 55 -1.87 -15.62 0.31
N GLU A 56 -0.55 -15.56 0.19
CA GLU A 56 0.34 -16.73 0.10
C GLU A 56 0.90 -17.17 1.46
N GLY A 57 0.61 -16.44 2.54
CA GLY A 57 1.18 -16.73 3.86
C GLY A 57 2.65 -16.31 4.00
N ASN A 58 3.16 -15.48 3.09
CA ASN A 58 4.52 -14.93 3.17
C ASN A 58 4.51 -13.56 3.86
N GLN A 59 4.16 -13.55 5.14
CA GLN A 59 4.08 -12.34 5.97
C GLN A 59 5.39 -11.54 6.01
N LYS A 60 6.55 -12.20 5.95
CA LYS A 60 7.86 -11.52 5.97
C LYS A 60 8.05 -10.60 4.76
N MET A 61 7.69 -11.07 3.57
CA MET A 61 7.78 -10.27 2.35
C MET A 61 6.73 -9.16 2.32
N ALA A 62 5.50 -9.45 2.78
CA ALA A 62 4.45 -8.43 2.88
C ALA A 62 4.88 -7.27 3.79
N GLU A 63 5.42 -7.58 4.96
CA GLU A 63 5.93 -6.59 5.92
C GLU A 63 7.09 -5.77 5.32
N HIS A 64 8.03 -6.42 4.61
CA HIS A 64 9.13 -5.71 3.96
C HIS A 64 8.63 -4.68 2.95
N MET A 65 7.67 -5.06 2.09
CA MET A 65 7.07 -4.14 1.12
C MET A 65 6.38 -2.95 1.81
N LEU A 66 5.60 -3.20 2.87
CA LEU A 66 4.91 -2.14 3.62
C LEU A 66 5.88 -1.21 4.35
N ARG A 67 6.98 -1.73 4.90
CA ARG A 67 8.03 -0.91 5.50
C ARG A 67 8.73 -0.01 4.49
N GLU A 68 8.98 -0.50 3.29
CA GLU A 68 9.55 0.33 2.22
C GLU A 68 8.56 1.44 1.81
N MET A 69 7.25 1.15 1.75
CA MET A 69 6.23 2.19 1.49
C MET A 69 6.25 3.29 2.58
N VAL A 70 6.30 2.89 3.85
CA VAL A 70 6.40 3.83 4.98
C VAL A 70 7.72 4.62 4.96
N ARG A 71 8.82 4.03 4.48
CA ARG A 71 10.09 4.73 4.32
C ARG A 71 10.06 5.79 3.23
N VAL A 72 9.38 5.51 2.12
CA VAL A 72 9.26 6.45 1.00
C VAL A 72 8.27 7.57 1.32
N ASP A 73 7.15 7.26 1.97
CA ASP A 73 6.14 8.24 2.40
C ASP A 73 5.74 8.02 3.88
N PRO A 74 6.51 8.59 4.82
CA PRO A 74 6.27 8.41 6.25
C PRO A 74 5.08 9.22 6.79
N LEU A 75 4.54 10.16 6.00
CA LEU A 75 3.45 11.05 6.40
C LEU A 75 2.07 10.46 6.11
N ASN A 76 2.01 9.38 5.35
CA ASN A 76 0.75 8.76 4.97
C ASN A 76 0.29 7.73 6.01
N CYS A 77 -0.80 8.07 6.70
CA CYS A 77 -1.46 7.24 7.70
C CYS A 77 -1.88 5.86 7.15
N GLU A 78 -2.28 5.77 5.88
CA GLU A 78 -2.78 4.53 5.27
C GLU A 78 -1.71 3.44 5.30
N TRP A 79 -0.45 3.77 4.99
CA TRP A 79 0.65 2.81 4.99
C TRP A 79 0.99 2.31 6.40
N TRP A 80 0.96 3.21 7.39
CA TRP A 80 1.14 2.83 8.79
C TRP A 80 0.02 1.92 9.29
N GLN A 81 -1.24 2.16 8.88
CA GLN A 81 -2.36 1.28 9.20
C GLN A 81 -2.20 -0.09 8.55
N GLN A 82 -1.84 -0.16 7.26
CA GLN A 82 -1.62 -1.43 6.56
C GLN A 82 -0.48 -2.25 7.20
N LEU A 83 0.62 -1.59 7.58
CA LEU A 83 1.73 -2.23 8.31
C LEU A 83 1.28 -2.76 9.67
N GLY A 84 0.52 -1.98 10.44
CA GLY A 84 -0.04 -2.39 11.74
C GLY A 84 -0.96 -3.60 11.61
N CYS A 85 -1.88 -3.59 10.64
CA CYS A 85 -2.78 -4.71 10.34
C CYS A 85 -2.01 -5.99 9.98
N SER A 86 -0.95 -5.87 9.16
CA SER A 86 -0.11 -7.00 8.77
C SER A 86 0.64 -7.59 9.98
N LEU A 87 1.16 -6.74 10.86
CA LEU A 87 1.82 -7.14 12.11
C LEU A 87 0.85 -7.82 13.10
N MET A 88 -0.40 -7.34 13.20
CA MET A 88 -1.44 -7.99 14.00
C MET A 88 -1.72 -9.41 13.49
N LYS A 89 -1.83 -9.61 12.17
CA LYS A 89 -2.02 -10.95 11.57
C LYS A 89 -0.86 -11.89 11.86
N ARG A 90 0.35 -11.35 12.02
CA ARG A 90 1.57 -12.10 12.35
C ARG A 90 1.65 -12.46 13.85
N GLY A 91 0.90 -11.78 14.71
CA GLY A 91 0.92 -11.95 16.17
C GLY A 91 1.84 -10.99 16.91
N ASP A 92 2.48 -10.04 16.21
CA ASP A 92 3.36 -9.04 16.81
C ASP A 92 2.54 -7.81 17.27
N SER A 93 1.71 -8.01 18.29
CA SER A 93 0.76 -6.99 18.77
C SER A 93 1.43 -5.71 19.27
N GLU A 94 2.58 -5.81 19.94
CA GLU A 94 3.30 -4.64 20.46
C GLU A 94 3.68 -3.68 19.33
N ARG A 95 4.37 -4.18 18.30
CA ARG A 95 4.79 -3.38 17.14
C ARG A 95 3.61 -2.88 16.32
N ALA A 96 2.53 -3.65 16.26
CA ALA A 96 1.31 -3.21 15.61
C ALA A 96 0.69 -2.00 16.32
N THR A 97 0.67 -1.99 17.66
CA THR A 97 0.14 -0.85 18.42
C THR A 97 0.97 0.41 18.18
N GLU A 98 2.30 0.31 18.13
CA GLU A 98 3.17 1.43 17.78
C GLU A 98 2.82 2.00 16.40
N CYS A 99 2.69 1.14 15.38
CA CYS A 99 2.35 1.56 14.02
C CYS A 99 0.96 2.22 13.94
N LEU A 100 -0.05 1.66 14.62
CA LEU A 100 -1.40 2.22 14.64
C LEU A 100 -1.47 3.54 15.41
N THR A 101 -0.70 3.69 16.49
CA THR A 101 -0.60 4.96 17.22
C THR A 101 0.04 6.04 16.36
N ALA A 102 1.11 5.71 15.62
CA ALA A 102 1.73 6.63 14.67
C ALA A 102 0.74 7.05 13.56
N ALA A 103 -0.01 6.10 13.01
CA ALA A 103 -1.07 6.41 12.04
C ALA A 103 -2.11 7.37 12.60
N SER A 104 -2.60 7.12 13.83
CA SER A 104 -3.61 7.98 14.47
C SER A 104 -3.09 9.38 14.78
N GLN A 105 -1.80 9.52 15.09
CA GLN A 105 -1.18 10.83 15.28
C GLN A 105 -1.10 11.60 13.95
N LEU A 106 -0.74 10.91 12.86
CA LEU A 106 -0.70 11.50 11.53
C LEU A 106 -2.09 11.95 11.07
N ASP A 107 -3.12 11.12 11.26
CA ASP A 107 -4.53 11.45 10.95
C ASP A 107 -5.06 12.67 11.71
N ARG A 108 -4.60 12.88 12.95
CA ARG A 108 -4.98 14.07 13.74
C ARG A 108 -4.24 15.33 13.27
N SER A 109 -3.07 15.16 12.66
CA SER A 109 -2.23 16.26 12.17
C SER A 109 -2.54 16.65 10.73
N THR A 110 -3.22 15.78 9.96
CA THR A 110 -3.69 16.10 8.61
C THR A 110 -4.89 17.05 8.70
N PRO A 111 -4.78 18.30 8.21
CA PRO A 111 -5.94 19.19 8.13
C PRO A 111 -7.02 18.53 7.26
N LEU A 112 -8.30 18.71 7.64
CA LEU A 112 -9.47 18.15 6.93
C LEU A 112 -9.47 18.44 5.41
N LEU A 113 -8.73 19.46 4.98
CA LEU A 113 -8.49 19.80 3.58
C LEU A 113 -6.98 19.76 3.32
N PRO A 114 -6.49 18.92 2.39
CA PRO A 114 -5.09 18.96 1.99
C PRO A 114 -4.77 20.31 1.34
N PHE A 115 -3.59 20.87 1.62
CA PHE A 115 -3.17 22.18 1.12
C PHE A 115 -3.15 22.28 -0.41
N SER A 116 -3.17 21.15 -1.13
CA SER A 116 -3.33 21.07 -2.58
C SER A 116 -4.70 21.53 -3.09
N VAL A 117 -5.72 21.59 -2.24
CA VAL A 117 -7.09 22.01 -2.58
C VAL A 117 -7.39 23.42 -2.11
N VAL A 118 -6.52 24.02 -1.29
CA VAL A 118 -6.67 25.43 -0.89
C VAL A 118 -6.24 26.29 -2.08
N PRO A 119 -7.15 26.98 -2.78
CA PRO A 119 -6.74 27.92 -3.80
C PRO A 119 -5.84 28.97 -3.13
N MET A 120 -4.63 29.17 -3.67
CA MET A 120 -3.78 30.29 -3.28
C MET A 120 -4.47 31.58 -3.73
N VAL A 121 -5.40 32.07 -2.91
CA VAL A 121 -5.96 33.41 -3.07
C VAL A 121 -4.88 34.37 -2.61
N PHE A 122 -3.99 34.77 -3.51
CA PHE A 122 -3.17 35.96 -3.27
C PHE A 122 -4.14 37.14 -3.20
N PRO A 123 -4.29 37.83 -2.06
CA PRO A 123 -5.07 39.05 -2.03
C PRO A 123 -4.33 40.06 -2.91
N ALA A 124 -4.80 40.23 -4.14
CA ALA A 124 -4.36 41.25 -5.07
C ALA A 124 -4.89 42.61 -4.59
N ASN A 125 -4.36 43.12 -3.48
CA ASN A 125 -4.59 44.49 -2.99
C ASN A 125 -3.53 44.82 -1.91
N PHE A 126 -2.26 44.87 -2.31
CA PHE A 126 -1.31 45.78 -1.67
C PHE A 126 -1.16 46.97 -2.60
N ARG A 127 -1.71 48.09 -2.13
CA ARG A 127 -1.84 49.38 -2.79
C ARG A 127 -0.49 50.09 -2.89
#